data_AF-A0A7Y5NH90-F1
#
_entry.id   AF-A0A7Y5NH90-F1
#
_cell.length_a   1.000
_cell.length_b   1.000
_cell.length_c   1.000
_cell.angle_alpha   90.00
_cell.angle_beta   90.00
_cell.angle_gamma   90.00
#
_symmetry.space_group_name_H-M   'P 1'
#
loop_
_entity.id
_entity.type
_entity.pdbx_description
1 polymer ?
#
loop_
_entity_poly.entity_id
_entity_poly.type
_entity_poly.pdbx_seq_one_letter_code
_entity_poly.pdbx_strand_id
1 'polypeptide(L)'
;DSTFVFGNYAPDSAHVFINGLAAKQYPNRTFMAMVPVQTGRFTFRAVARVDSTRQTKEDSIVVERKVYIPAFLVTSPNEPMTIDTSYVFPEKDFVLEPGDLLGVVMKGSPQKSASFTIDGLQQTWPMAEQPARRQFYWGEAVFGRAQPPRTKEVEGIYTGAYLLQDADTVRSAAIRFRLQDSTGNVLETTASGRLSVIPKGVPRVVRLTSELTIGRTGPGQAYQFFLPAGVKLRVTGRDGEYLRVHLLEDETIWVPRANCEALPPGTLPPTSTVEVARAASFADRVRVTIFLGERLPFKIEQRTKPNRLEVVLYGVTSDTDWIRQEAIDPLLGDMRWAQERDEKYRLSIDLNQKQQWGYRAFFEDTNLILEIKKTPALPGWPARPLQDLLICVDPGHGPDLGAIGPTGLSESVATPMLAQELQAKLEARGARVILTRNAVEGITLSARPKFADVANADLFVSLHFNALPDGVNPFINHGVSAYYFHPQSYSLASNILKQLLKSTKLSNFGLYYDNLAVCRITSMPAVLIEPAFIMHPLEEARILDPLFRQKVAGAIVQGLEEFVKAAKD
;
A
#
# COMPACT_ATOMS: atom_id res chain seq x y z
N ASP A 1 -20.37 19.27 1.98
CA ASP A 1 -19.10 18.75 2.51
C ASP A 1 -18.15 19.93 2.71
N SER A 2 -16.95 19.73 3.23
CA SER A 2 -15.91 20.76 3.35
C SER A 2 -14.55 20.21 2.94
N THR A 3 -13.62 21.08 2.54
CA THR A 3 -12.19 20.74 2.41
C THR A 3 -11.33 21.84 3.02
N PHE A 4 -10.04 21.61 3.20
CA PHE A 4 -9.14 22.63 3.70
C PHE A 4 -8.40 23.37 2.57
N VAL A 5 -8.14 24.65 2.81
CA VAL A 5 -7.34 25.52 1.95
C VAL A 5 -6.29 26.19 2.83
N PHE A 6 -5.03 26.15 2.40
CA PHE A 6 -3.92 26.79 3.10
C PHE A 6 -3.04 27.55 2.11
N GLY A 7 -2.19 28.43 2.64
CA GLY A 7 -1.23 29.18 1.85
C GLY A 7 -0.50 30.23 2.69
N ASN A 8 0.17 31.16 2.02
CA ASN A 8 0.82 32.31 2.63
C ASN A 8 0.17 33.63 2.19
N TYR A 9 0.48 34.70 2.91
CA TYR A 9 0.00 36.04 2.61
C TYR A 9 1.03 37.11 2.98
N ALA A 10 0.93 38.28 2.35
CA ALA A 10 1.69 39.48 2.70
C ALA A 10 0.92 40.73 2.27
N PRO A 11 1.08 41.89 2.93
CA PRO A 11 1.86 42.13 4.17
C PRO A 11 1.19 41.58 5.44
N ASP A 12 1.81 41.74 6.63
CA ASP A 12 1.28 41.26 7.92
C ASP A 12 -0.11 41.82 8.27
N SER A 13 -0.41 43.02 7.79
CA SER A 13 -1.71 43.69 7.95
C SER A 13 -2.79 43.16 7.02
N ALA A 14 -2.50 42.17 6.17
CA ALA A 14 -3.49 41.59 5.30
C ALA A 14 -4.33 40.53 6.03
N HIS A 15 -5.63 40.53 5.78
CA HIS A 15 -6.60 39.54 6.24
C HIS A 15 -7.10 38.71 5.07
N VAL A 16 -7.04 37.38 5.19
CA VAL A 16 -7.38 36.43 4.12
C VAL A 16 -8.77 35.83 4.31
N PHE A 17 -9.55 35.81 3.24
CA PHE A 17 -10.89 35.22 3.17
C PHE A 17 -10.97 34.23 2.01
N ILE A 18 -11.50 33.04 2.24
CA ILE A 18 -11.78 32.05 1.18
C ILE A 18 -13.28 31.89 1.03
N ASN A 19 -13.82 32.25 -0.15
CA ASN A 19 -15.26 32.30 -0.42
C ASN A 19 -16.04 33.12 0.64
N GLY A 20 -15.42 34.19 1.15
CA GLY A 20 -15.97 35.06 2.19
C GLY A 20 -15.76 34.57 3.63
N LEU A 21 -15.26 33.35 3.84
CA LEU A 21 -14.91 32.83 5.17
C LEU A 21 -13.52 33.30 5.57
N ALA A 22 -13.40 33.89 6.77
CA ALA A 22 -12.10 34.30 7.30
C ALA A 22 -11.21 33.06 7.53
N ALA A 23 -10.00 33.08 6.96
CA ALA A 23 -9.01 32.04 7.20
C ALA A 23 -8.28 32.29 8.52
N LYS A 24 -7.96 31.22 9.25
CA LYS A 24 -7.11 31.33 10.45
C LYS A 24 -5.69 31.66 9.99
N GLN A 25 -5.17 32.79 10.47
CA GLN A 25 -3.82 33.25 10.16
C GLN A 25 -2.84 32.90 11.29
N TYR A 26 -1.58 32.67 10.93
CA TYR A 26 -0.53 32.19 11.81
C TYR A 26 0.70 33.11 11.80
N PRO A 27 1.53 33.12 12.87
CA PRO A 27 2.64 34.07 13.00
C PRO A 27 3.70 34.02 11.87
N ASN A 28 3.81 32.91 11.13
CA ASN A 28 4.73 32.75 10.01
C ASN A 28 4.15 33.21 8.66
N ARG A 29 3.18 34.14 8.66
CA ARG A 29 2.51 34.68 7.45
C ARG A 29 1.81 33.61 6.60
N THR A 30 1.28 32.60 7.27
CA THR A 30 0.51 31.54 6.63
C THR A 30 -0.92 31.51 7.13
N PHE A 31 -1.82 30.91 6.36
CA PHE A 31 -3.22 30.76 6.72
C PHE A 31 -3.72 29.34 6.44
N MET A 32 -4.80 28.97 7.11
CA MET A 32 -5.56 27.75 6.84
C MET A 32 -7.06 27.98 7.12
N ALA A 33 -7.92 27.40 6.29
CA ALA A 33 -9.37 27.45 6.44
C ALA A 33 -9.99 26.11 6.10
N MET A 34 -11.04 25.71 6.82
CA MET A 34 -11.98 24.67 6.36
C MET A 34 -13.13 25.36 5.61
N VAL A 35 -13.28 25.02 4.34
CA VAL A 35 -14.18 25.68 3.39
C VAL A 35 -15.27 24.69 2.96
N PRO A 36 -16.55 25.00 3.19
CA PRO A 36 -17.66 24.23 2.65
C PRO A 36 -17.63 24.22 1.12
N VAL A 37 -17.85 23.04 0.54
CA VAL A 37 -17.83 22.82 -0.90
C VAL A 37 -19.13 22.21 -1.40
N GLN A 38 -19.41 22.49 -2.68
CA GLN A 38 -20.53 21.93 -3.43
C GLN A 38 -19.99 21.10 -4.60
N THR A 39 -20.69 20.03 -4.93
CA THR A 39 -20.35 19.15 -6.05
C THR A 39 -20.50 19.88 -7.39
N GLY A 40 -19.78 19.42 -8.40
CA GLY A 40 -19.71 20.05 -9.71
C GLY A 40 -18.59 21.08 -9.82
N ARG A 41 -18.73 22.02 -10.75
CA ARG A 41 -17.74 23.10 -10.93
C ARG A 41 -17.81 24.05 -9.75
N PHE A 42 -16.71 24.15 -9.01
CA PHE A 42 -16.59 25.00 -7.83
C PHE A 42 -15.40 25.94 -7.99
N THR A 43 -15.54 27.18 -7.49
CA THR A 43 -14.45 28.16 -7.50
C THR A 43 -14.07 28.50 -6.07
N PHE A 44 -12.81 28.24 -5.71
CA PHE A 44 -12.19 28.83 -4.54
C PHE A 44 -11.73 30.23 -4.91
N ARG A 45 -12.31 31.23 -4.25
CA ARG A 45 -11.98 32.64 -4.38
C ARG A 45 -11.34 33.11 -3.09
N ALA A 46 -10.01 33.22 -3.11
CA ALA A 46 -9.21 33.77 -2.02
C ALA A 46 -9.09 35.28 -2.19
N VAL A 47 -9.35 36.04 -1.12
CA VAL A 47 -9.22 37.50 -1.08
C VAL A 47 -8.34 37.88 0.09
N ALA A 48 -7.23 38.57 -0.17
CA ALA A 48 -6.45 39.24 0.87
C ALA A 48 -6.82 40.73 0.88
N ARG A 49 -7.09 41.30 2.06
CA ARG A 49 -7.44 42.73 2.24
C ARG A 49 -6.52 43.35 3.28
N VAL A 50 -5.97 44.54 3.01
CA VAL A 50 -5.23 45.31 4.02
C VAL A 50 -6.18 46.31 4.67
N ASP A 51 -6.18 46.40 6.00
CA ASP A 51 -6.90 47.46 6.71
C ASP A 51 -6.17 48.80 6.50
N SER A 52 -6.58 49.54 5.46
CA SER A 52 -6.16 50.92 5.25
C SER A 52 -7.29 51.86 5.65
N THR A 53 -6.95 52.98 6.29
CA THR A 53 -7.88 54.07 6.65
C THR A 53 -8.47 54.80 5.43
N ARG A 54 -8.12 54.38 4.21
CA ARG A 54 -8.64 54.87 2.93
C ARG A 54 -9.19 53.68 2.11
N GLN A 55 -10.33 53.15 2.54
CA GLN A 55 -11.01 52.04 1.86
C GLN A 55 -11.32 52.37 0.39
N THR A 56 -10.52 51.84 -0.53
CA THR A 56 -10.88 51.68 -1.94
C THR A 56 -10.72 50.20 -2.32
N LYS A 57 -11.41 49.76 -3.38
CA LYS A 57 -11.36 48.37 -3.90
C LYS A 57 -9.95 47.91 -4.30
N GLU A 58 -8.99 48.83 -4.39
CA GLU A 58 -7.61 48.62 -4.87
C GLU A 58 -6.69 47.95 -3.85
N ASP A 59 -7.02 47.94 -2.54
CA ASP A 59 -6.19 47.34 -1.48
C ASP A 59 -6.42 45.83 -1.28
N SER A 60 -6.93 45.13 -2.32
CA SER A 60 -7.21 43.69 -2.24
C SER A 60 -6.69 42.89 -3.43
N ILE A 61 -6.08 41.74 -3.14
CA ILE A 61 -5.66 40.75 -4.14
C ILE A 61 -6.68 39.62 -4.14
N VAL A 62 -7.08 39.19 -5.34
CA VAL A 62 -8.01 38.07 -5.54
C VAL A 62 -7.31 36.97 -6.32
N VAL A 63 -7.34 35.74 -5.79
CA VAL A 63 -6.87 34.54 -6.48
C VAL A 63 -8.04 33.58 -6.62
N GLU A 64 -8.29 33.13 -7.83
CA GLU A 64 -9.33 32.14 -8.12
C GLU A 64 -8.73 30.81 -8.58
N ARG A 65 -9.26 29.72 -8.02
CA ARG A 65 -8.97 28.34 -8.42
C ARG A 65 -10.28 27.63 -8.73
N LYS A 66 -10.44 27.26 -10.00
CA LYS A 66 -11.60 26.51 -10.48
C LYS A 66 -11.27 25.02 -10.42
N VAL A 67 -12.12 24.26 -9.75
CA VAL A 67 -11.98 22.82 -9.59
C VAL A 67 -13.29 22.12 -9.96
N TYR A 68 -13.21 20.83 -10.21
CA TYR A 68 -14.39 19.97 -10.31
C TYR A 68 -14.44 19.07 -9.08
N ILE A 69 -15.51 19.20 -8.30
CA ILE A 69 -15.71 18.41 -7.09
C ILE A 69 -16.64 17.26 -7.45
N PRO A 70 -16.15 16.00 -7.40
CA PRO A 70 -16.96 14.85 -7.78
C PRO A 70 -18.18 14.75 -6.86
N ALA A 71 -19.31 14.34 -7.43
CA ALA A 71 -20.47 13.99 -6.63
C ALA A 71 -20.23 12.63 -5.95
N PHE A 72 -20.66 12.51 -4.70
CA PHE A 72 -20.93 11.20 -4.13
C PHE A 72 -21.96 10.49 -5.02
N LEU A 73 -21.95 9.16 -4.97
CA LEU A 73 -22.98 8.39 -5.62
C LEU A 73 -24.35 8.82 -5.04
N VAL A 74 -25.31 9.14 -5.91
CA VAL A 74 -26.67 9.52 -5.51
C VAL A 74 -27.68 8.61 -6.20
N THR A 75 -28.82 8.37 -5.56
CA THR A 75 -29.94 7.64 -6.15
C THR A 75 -30.36 8.25 -7.49
N SER A 76 -30.47 7.42 -8.53
CA SER A 76 -30.92 7.89 -9.85
C SER A 76 -32.38 8.35 -9.79
N PRO A 77 -32.79 9.35 -10.59
CA PRO A 77 -34.19 9.79 -10.66
C PRO A 77 -35.13 8.63 -11.02
N ASN A 78 -36.34 8.61 -10.46
CA ASN A 78 -37.40 7.68 -10.88
C ASN A 78 -38.16 8.16 -12.11
N GLU A 79 -38.25 9.48 -12.30
CA GLU A 79 -38.92 10.14 -13.42
C GLU A 79 -38.05 11.31 -13.94
N PRO A 80 -37.60 11.28 -15.21
CA PRO A 80 -37.67 10.12 -16.10
C PRO A 80 -36.85 8.93 -15.57
N MET A 81 -37.31 7.72 -15.87
CA MET A 81 -36.51 6.51 -15.61
C MET A 81 -35.15 6.66 -16.28
N THR A 82 -34.07 6.23 -15.62
CA THR A 82 -32.68 6.46 -16.04
C THR A 82 -31.80 5.28 -15.70
N ILE A 83 -30.82 4.99 -16.57
CA ILE A 83 -29.65 4.14 -16.24
C ILE A 83 -28.44 5.06 -16.08
N ASP A 84 -27.71 4.89 -14.98
CA ASP A 84 -26.46 5.60 -14.72
C ASP A 84 -25.31 4.85 -15.39
N THR A 85 -24.97 5.27 -16.62
CA THR A 85 -23.95 4.62 -17.45
C THR A 85 -22.53 4.76 -16.89
N SER A 86 -22.32 5.62 -15.88
CA SER A 86 -21.04 5.72 -15.17
C SER A 86 -20.85 4.64 -14.10
N TYR A 87 -21.88 3.83 -13.82
CA TYR A 87 -21.86 2.78 -12.82
C TYR A 87 -22.44 1.48 -13.41
N VAL A 88 -21.71 0.91 -14.37
CA VAL A 88 -22.06 -0.34 -15.06
C VAL A 88 -20.81 -1.23 -15.11
N PHE A 89 -20.89 -2.40 -14.49
CA PHE A 89 -19.78 -3.35 -14.35
C PHE A 89 -20.13 -4.68 -15.02
N PRO A 90 -19.17 -5.32 -15.71
CA PRO A 90 -17.73 -5.02 -15.69
C PRO A 90 -17.31 -3.86 -16.62
N GLU A 91 -16.31 -3.09 -16.18
CA GLU A 91 -15.76 -1.95 -16.94
C GLU A 91 -14.61 -2.34 -17.87
N LYS A 92 -13.97 -3.49 -17.61
CA LYS A 92 -12.79 -3.97 -18.32
C LYS A 92 -13.03 -5.36 -18.88
N ASP A 93 -12.34 -5.69 -19.95
CA ASP A 93 -12.38 -7.04 -20.51
C ASP A 93 -11.81 -8.04 -19.53
N PHE A 94 -12.49 -9.17 -19.41
CA PHE A 94 -12.15 -10.21 -18.46
C PHE A 94 -12.38 -11.58 -19.07
N VAL A 95 -11.76 -12.57 -18.46
CA VAL A 95 -11.69 -13.93 -18.97
C VAL A 95 -11.92 -14.89 -17.83
N LEU A 96 -12.88 -15.78 -18.00
CA LEU A 96 -13.30 -16.76 -17.01
C LEU A 96 -13.24 -18.18 -17.58
N GLU A 97 -13.33 -19.16 -16.69
CA GLU A 97 -13.51 -20.57 -17.00
C GLU A 97 -14.90 -21.03 -16.55
N PRO A 98 -15.44 -22.12 -17.13
CA PRO A 98 -16.61 -22.79 -16.58
C PRO A 98 -16.50 -23.03 -15.06
N GLY A 99 -17.59 -22.85 -14.33
CA GLY A 99 -17.62 -22.90 -12.86
C GLY A 99 -17.23 -21.58 -12.17
N ASP A 100 -16.74 -20.58 -12.89
CA ASP A 100 -16.61 -19.23 -12.33
C ASP A 100 -17.95 -18.54 -12.19
N LEU A 101 -18.09 -17.75 -11.13
CA LEU A 101 -19.21 -16.85 -10.94
C LEU A 101 -18.94 -15.51 -11.66
N LEU A 102 -19.67 -15.24 -12.73
CA LEU A 102 -19.78 -13.91 -13.31
C LEU A 102 -20.68 -13.05 -12.43
N GLY A 103 -20.14 -11.99 -11.83
CA GLY A 103 -20.91 -10.92 -11.19
C GLY A 103 -21.04 -9.71 -12.12
N VAL A 104 -22.24 -9.16 -12.22
CA VAL A 104 -22.53 -7.94 -13.00
C VAL A 104 -23.29 -6.93 -12.17
N VAL A 105 -23.06 -5.64 -12.41
CA VAL A 105 -23.69 -4.56 -11.65
C VAL A 105 -24.14 -3.45 -12.59
N MET A 106 -25.34 -2.93 -12.37
CA MET A 106 -25.84 -1.73 -13.06
C MET A 106 -26.55 -0.84 -12.04
N LYS A 107 -26.35 0.47 -12.13
CA LYS A 107 -27.17 1.44 -11.41
C LYS A 107 -28.23 2.07 -12.30
N GLY A 108 -29.44 2.20 -11.79
CA GLY A 108 -30.57 2.83 -12.47
C GLY A 108 -31.57 3.42 -11.48
N SER A 109 -32.73 3.83 -11.98
CA SER A 109 -33.87 4.20 -11.14
C SER A 109 -34.23 3.07 -10.17
N PRO A 110 -34.51 3.36 -8.89
CA PRO A 110 -34.95 2.36 -7.93
C PRO A 110 -36.28 1.66 -8.26
N GLN A 111 -36.49 0.51 -7.62
CA GLN A 111 -37.73 -0.27 -7.61
C GLN A 111 -38.22 -0.68 -9.01
N LYS A 112 -37.27 -0.95 -9.90
CA LYS A 112 -37.50 -1.46 -11.27
C LYS A 112 -37.16 -2.95 -11.35
N SER A 113 -37.64 -3.59 -12.41
CA SER A 113 -37.16 -4.92 -12.80
C SER A 113 -35.89 -4.79 -13.62
N ALA A 114 -34.87 -5.58 -13.33
CA ALA A 114 -33.61 -5.56 -14.05
C ALA A 114 -33.19 -6.96 -14.50
N SER A 115 -32.53 -7.04 -15.65
CA SER A 115 -32.00 -8.28 -16.21
C SER A 115 -30.75 -8.01 -17.04
N PHE A 116 -29.98 -9.05 -17.33
CA PHE A 116 -28.85 -8.97 -18.25
C PHE A 116 -28.80 -10.15 -19.22
N THR A 117 -28.14 -9.96 -20.35
CA THR A 117 -27.86 -10.97 -21.37
C THR A 117 -26.39 -10.92 -21.77
N ILE A 118 -25.90 -12.02 -22.34
CA ILE A 118 -24.54 -12.17 -22.82
C ILE A 118 -24.61 -12.59 -24.28
N ASP A 119 -23.99 -11.81 -25.18
CA ASP A 119 -23.97 -12.15 -26.59
C ASP A 119 -23.37 -13.55 -26.81
N GLY A 120 -24.12 -14.43 -27.49
CA GLY A 120 -23.73 -15.82 -27.73
C GLY A 120 -24.29 -16.84 -26.73
N LEU A 121 -24.80 -16.39 -25.57
CA LEU A 121 -25.55 -17.25 -24.66
C LEU A 121 -27.04 -16.87 -24.76
N GLN A 122 -27.88 -17.78 -25.26
CA GLN A 122 -29.29 -17.52 -25.53
C GLN A 122 -30.16 -17.63 -24.26
N GLN A 123 -29.80 -16.86 -23.22
CA GLN A 123 -30.51 -16.80 -21.96
C GLN A 123 -30.52 -15.37 -21.41
N THR A 124 -31.60 -15.04 -20.70
CA THR A 124 -31.74 -13.79 -19.94
C THR A 124 -31.71 -14.13 -18.46
N TRP A 125 -30.85 -13.45 -17.71
CA TRP A 125 -30.72 -13.65 -16.27
C TRP A 125 -31.31 -12.48 -15.49
N PRO A 126 -32.03 -12.76 -14.39
CA PRO A 126 -32.58 -11.72 -13.54
C PRO A 126 -31.47 -10.99 -12.75
N MET A 127 -31.73 -9.75 -12.38
CA MET A 127 -30.92 -8.98 -11.43
C MET A 127 -31.77 -8.58 -10.24
N ALA A 128 -31.14 -8.42 -9.08
CA ALA A 128 -31.79 -7.99 -7.85
C ALA A 128 -31.30 -6.60 -7.44
N GLU A 129 -32.23 -5.73 -7.09
CA GLU A 129 -31.90 -4.47 -6.41
C GLU A 129 -31.33 -4.76 -5.03
N GLN A 130 -30.20 -4.13 -4.73
CA GLN A 130 -29.54 -4.25 -3.44
C GLN A 130 -30.18 -3.29 -2.43
N PRO A 131 -30.15 -3.62 -1.13
CA PRO A 131 -30.57 -2.71 -0.08
C PRO A 131 -29.84 -1.37 -0.18
N ALA A 132 -30.57 -0.29 0.16
CA ALA A 132 -30.02 1.04 0.17
C ALA A 132 -28.77 1.11 1.07
N ARG A 133 -27.69 1.71 0.57
CA ARG A 133 -26.41 1.76 1.30
C ARG A 133 -25.77 3.13 1.27
N ARG A 134 -25.03 3.47 2.33
CA ARG A 134 -24.22 4.69 2.40
C ARG A 134 -22.85 4.45 1.76
N GLN A 135 -22.29 5.49 1.16
CA GLN A 135 -20.96 5.41 0.58
C GLN A 135 -19.90 5.45 1.70
N PHE A 136 -18.96 4.53 1.66
CA PHE A 136 -17.83 4.51 2.60
C PHE A 136 -16.83 5.62 2.25
N TYR A 137 -16.43 6.41 3.25
CA TYR A 137 -15.41 7.44 3.09
C TYR A 137 -14.10 7.03 3.80
N TRP A 138 -13.15 6.54 3.01
CA TRP A 138 -11.87 6.01 3.51
C TRP A 138 -11.00 7.05 4.22
N GLY A 139 -11.00 8.30 3.74
CA GLY A 139 -10.17 9.38 4.29
C GLY A 139 -10.47 9.62 5.78
N GLU A 140 -11.73 9.80 6.15
CA GLU A 140 -12.10 9.96 7.58
C GLU A 140 -11.92 8.65 8.35
N ALA A 141 -12.14 7.49 7.73
CA ALA A 141 -11.94 6.20 8.42
C ALA A 141 -10.48 5.95 8.83
N VAL A 142 -9.50 6.48 8.08
CA VAL A 142 -8.07 6.29 8.35
C VAL A 142 -7.45 7.48 9.09
N PHE A 143 -7.77 8.70 8.67
CA PHE A 143 -7.12 9.92 9.15
C PHE A 143 -8.01 10.74 10.08
N GLY A 144 -9.29 10.40 10.17
CA GLY A 144 -10.30 11.16 10.88
C GLY A 144 -10.48 10.78 12.35
N ARG A 145 -10.81 11.78 13.16
CA ARG A 145 -11.33 11.62 14.53
C ARG A 145 -12.83 11.96 14.62
N ALA A 146 -13.44 12.44 13.55
CA ALA A 146 -14.84 12.81 13.50
C ALA A 146 -15.68 11.71 12.84
N GLN A 147 -17.01 11.80 12.98
CA GLN A 147 -17.90 10.89 12.25
C GLN A 147 -17.75 11.14 10.74
N PRO A 148 -17.73 10.08 9.91
CA PRO A 148 -17.75 10.22 8.46
C PRO A 148 -18.87 11.16 8.01
N PRO A 149 -18.68 11.92 6.91
CA PRO A 149 -19.73 12.77 6.38
C PRO A 149 -21.01 11.94 6.17
N ARG A 150 -22.16 12.52 6.53
CA ARG A 150 -23.47 11.88 6.32
C ARG A 150 -23.76 11.82 4.82
N THR A 151 -23.28 10.78 4.15
CA THR A 151 -23.68 10.48 2.77
C THR A 151 -25.11 9.98 2.79
N LYS A 152 -25.92 10.41 1.81
CA LYS A 152 -27.25 9.84 1.61
C LYS A 152 -27.13 8.35 1.27
N GLU A 153 -28.16 7.60 1.60
CA GLU A 153 -28.31 6.24 1.11
C GLU A 153 -28.53 6.28 -0.41
N VAL A 154 -27.93 5.31 -1.09
CA VAL A 154 -28.04 5.12 -2.53
C VAL A 154 -28.88 3.88 -2.77
N GLU A 155 -29.95 4.07 -3.54
CA GLU A 155 -30.85 3.03 -4.04
C GLU A 155 -30.62 2.79 -5.54
N GLY A 156 -31.28 1.77 -6.12
CA GLY A 156 -31.23 1.50 -7.55
C GLY A 156 -29.94 0.85 -8.03
N ILE A 157 -29.21 0.17 -7.13
CA ILE A 157 -28.05 -0.66 -7.50
C ILE A 157 -28.54 -2.08 -7.74
N TYR A 158 -28.49 -2.54 -8.98
CA TYR A 158 -28.89 -3.89 -9.38
C TYR A 158 -27.67 -4.77 -9.55
N THR A 159 -27.70 -5.98 -8.99
CA THR A 159 -26.65 -6.98 -9.18
C THR A 159 -27.23 -8.23 -9.81
N GLY A 160 -26.52 -8.78 -10.80
CA GLY A 160 -26.79 -10.09 -11.39
C GLY A 160 -25.61 -11.02 -11.16
N ALA A 161 -25.89 -12.31 -11.17
CA ALA A 161 -24.84 -13.32 -11.13
C ALA A 161 -25.17 -14.48 -12.06
N TYR A 162 -24.15 -15.07 -12.66
CA TYR A 162 -24.27 -16.28 -13.46
C TYR A 162 -23.09 -17.20 -13.23
N LEU A 163 -23.37 -18.46 -12.88
CA LEU A 163 -22.35 -19.49 -12.79
C LEU A 163 -22.15 -20.08 -14.18
N LEU A 164 -20.95 -19.92 -14.74
CA LEU A 164 -20.64 -20.40 -16.08
C LEU A 164 -20.72 -21.94 -16.15
N GLN A 165 -21.34 -22.45 -17.20
CA GLN A 165 -21.51 -23.88 -17.45
C GLN A 165 -20.39 -24.43 -18.35
N ASP A 166 -20.15 -25.74 -18.34
CA ASP A 166 -19.09 -26.36 -19.15
C ASP A 166 -19.28 -26.18 -20.67
N ALA A 167 -20.53 -25.99 -21.11
CA ALA A 167 -20.86 -25.72 -22.52
C ALA A 167 -20.67 -24.25 -22.93
N ASP A 168 -20.51 -23.33 -21.97
CA ASP A 168 -20.41 -21.91 -22.26
C ASP A 168 -19.10 -21.60 -22.95
N THR A 169 -19.20 -21.17 -24.20
CA THR A 169 -18.05 -20.77 -25.01
C THR A 169 -18.37 -19.47 -25.73
N VAL A 170 -17.78 -18.38 -25.25
CA VAL A 170 -17.92 -17.06 -25.86
C VAL A 170 -16.58 -16.36 -25.94
N ARG A 171 -16.42 -15.53 -26.97
CA ARG A 171 -15.21 -14.74 -27.19
C ARG A 171 -15.58 -13.28 -27.34
N SER A 172 -15.07 -12.43 -26.45
CA SER A 172 -15.34 -10.99 -26.47
C SER A 172 -16.83 -10.65 -26.54
N ALA A 173 -17.67 -11.40 -25.82
CA ALA A 173 -19.11 -11.18 -25.76
C ALA A 173 -19.45 -9.89 -25.03
N ALA A 174 -20.42 -9.14 -25.56
CA ALA A 174 -20.97 -7.98 -24.87
C ALA A 174 -21.94 -8.44 -23.78
N ILE A 175 -21.97 -7.71 -22.66
CA ILE A 175 -22.94 -7.90 -21.57
C ILE A 175 -23.91 -6.74 -21.63
N ARG A 176 -25.19 -7.04 -21.89
CA ARG A 176 -26.24 -6.03 -22.04
C ARG A 176 -27.17 -6.08 -20.85
N PHE A 177 -27.58 -4.92 -20.38
CA PHE A 177 -28.47 -4.75 -19.25
C PHE A 177 -29.77 -4.14 -19.71
N ARG A 178 -30.85 -4.53 -19.05
CA ARG A 178 -32.20 -4.03 -19.28
C ARG A 178 -32.81 -3.62 -17.95
N LEU A 179 -33.34 -2.40 -17.88
CA LEU A 179 -34.12 -1.87 -16.76
C LEU A 179 -35.56 -1.61 -17.24
N GLN A 180 -36.56 -2.06 -16.49
CA GLN A 180 -37.95 -1.97 -16.88
C GLN A 180 -38.84 -1.49 -15.73
N ASP A 181 -39.75 -0.55 -16.01
CA ASP A 181 -40.77 -0.09 -15.07
C ASP A 181 -42.05 -0.94 -15.09
N SER A 182 -42.97 -0.65 -14.16
CA SER A 182 -44.25 -1.35 -14.03
C SER A 182 -45.21 -1.11 -15.19
N THR A 183 -44.99 -0.08 -16.01
CA THR A 183 -45.81 0.23 -17.20
C THR A 183 -45.30 -0.46 -18.46
N GLY A 184 -44.11 -1.07 -18.41
CA GLY A 184 -43.50 -1.78 -19.52
C GLY A 184 -42.46 -0.97 -20.29
N ASN A 185 -42.13 0.27 -19.87
CA ASN A 185 -41.04 1.01 -20.50
C ASN A 185 -39.71 0.36 -20.19
N VAL A 186 -38.80 0.39 -21.16
CA VAL A 186 -37.50 -0.29 -21.07
C VAL A 186 -36.37 0.69 -21.40
N LEU A 187 -35.31 0.63 -20.61
CA LEU A 187 -34.01 1.19 -20.93
C LEU A 187 -32.97 0.09 -21.02
N GLU A 188 -31.98 0.27 -21.89
CA GLU A 188 -30.89 -0.67 -22.08
C GLU A 188 -29.54 0.04 -22.04
N THR A 189 -28.52 -0.68 -21.58
CA THR A 189 -27.12 -0.25 -21.67
C THR A 189 -26.23 -1.47 -21.88
N THR A 190 -24.97 -1.24 -22.25
CA THR A 190 -23.97 -2.29 -22.41
C THR A 190 -22.79 -2.02 -21.51
N ALA A 191 -22.26 -3.05 -20.85
CA ALA A 191 -21.01 -2.93 -20.10
C ALA A 191 -19.86 -2.56 -21.03
N SER A 192 -18.92 -1.74 -20.55
CA SER A 192 -17.71 -1.45 -21.33
C SER A 192 -16.80 -2.68 -21.44
N GLY A 193 -16.77 -3.51 -20.40
CA GLY A 193 -15.99 -4.75 -20.36
C GLY A 193 -16.67 -5.90 -21.10
N ARG A 194 -15.86 -6.71 -21.80
CA ARG A 194 -16.33 -7.87 -22.56
C ARG A 194 -15.89 -9.19 -21.92
N LEU A 195 -16.75 -10.20 -22.00
CA LEU A 195 -16.49 -11.54 -21.47
C LEU A 195 -15.84 -12.43 -22.53
N SER A 196 -14.81 -13.18 -22.14
CA SER A 196 -14.42 -14.40 -22.85
C SER A 196 -14.43 -15.59 -21.91
N VAL A 197 -14.95 -16.73 -22.35
CA VAL A 197 -14.94 -17.99 -21.59
C VAL A 197 -13.98 -18.96 -22.26
N ILE A 198 -13.01 -19.45 -21.50
CA ILE A 198 -12.02 -20.40 -21.98
C ILE A 198 -12.41 -21.83 -21.56
N PRO A 199 -12.35 -22.82 -22.46
CA PRO A 199 -12.48 -24.22 -22.09
C PRO A 199 -11.35 -24.69 -21.16
N LYS A 200 -11.68 -25.38 -20.07
CA LYS A 200 -10.72 -25.90 -19.06
C LYS A 200 -9.67 -26.87 -19.60
N GLY A 201 -9.86 -27.44 -20.79
CA GLY A 201 -9.13 -28.61 -21.27
C GLY A 201 -7.63 -28.43 -21.56
N VAL A 202 -7.11 -27.19 -21.62
CA VAL A 202 -5.68 -26.93 -21.87
C VAL A 202 -5.14 -25.95 -20.83
N PRO A 203 -4.27 -26.40 -19.90
CA PRO A 203 -3.64 -25.53 -18.93
C PRO A 203 -2.87 -24.39 -19.60
N ARG A 204 -2.97 -23.21 -19.00
CA ARG A 204 -2.23 -22.02 -19.43
C ARG A 204 -1.19 -21.70 -18.38
N VAL A 205 0.07 -21.65 -18.79
CA VAL A 205 1.18 -21.37 -17.88
C VAL A 205 1.87 -20.10 -18.33
N VAL A 206 2.20 -19.25 -17.36
CA VAL A 206 3.03 -18.07 -17.56
C VAL A 206 4.29 -18.17 -16.72
N ARG A 207 5.36 -17.50 -17.18
CA ARG A 207 6.60 -17.29 -16.43
C ARG A 207 6.70 -15.82 -16.03
N LEU A 208 7.06 -15.57 -14.77
CA LEU A 208 7.29 -14.21 -14.29
C LEU A 208 8.59 -13.64 -14.87
N THR A 209 8.55 -12.39 -15.34
CA THR A 209 9.69 -11.73 -16.00
C THR A 209 10.32 -10.62 -15.17
N SER A 210 9.56 -9.99 -14.27
CA SER A 210 10.04 -8.90 -13.41
C SER A 210 10.81 -9.42 -12.20
N GLU A 211 11.86 -8.70 -11.76
CA GLU A 211 12.67 -9.02 -10.56
C GLU A 211 11.78 -9.33 -9.36
N LEU A 212 10.73 -8.54 -9.17
CA LEU A 212 9.71 -8.74 -8.16
C LEU A 212 8.31 -8.55 -8.77
N THR A 213 7.46 -9.55 -8.60
CA THR A 213 6.04 -9.50 -8.95
C THR A 213 5.19 -9.62 -7.70
N ILE A 214 4.27 -8.68 -7.56
CA ILE A 214 3.31 -8.67 -6.45
C ILE A 214 2.10 -9.51 -6.84
N GLY A 215 1.85 -10.58 -6.08
CA GLY A 215 0.58 -11.30 -6.12
C GLY A 215 -0.43 -10.65 -5.17
N ARG A 216 -1.66 -10.47 -5.65
CA ARG A 216 -2.73 -9.74 -4.97
C ARG A 216 -3.92 -10.62 -4.66
N THR A 217 -4.71 -10.25 -3.65
CA THR A 217 -5.96 -10.93 -3.27
C THR A 217 -7.07 -10.74 -4.31
N GLY A 218 -6.93 -9.75 -5.19
CA GLY A 218 -7.88 -9.37 -6.23
C GLY A 218 -7.22 -8.42 -7.23
N PRO A 219 -7.85 -8.17 -8.40
CA PRO A 219 -7.34 -7.21 -9.38
C PRO A 219 -7.18 -5.82 -8.74
N GLY A 220 -5.95 -5.33 -8.65
CA GLY A 220 -5.63 -4.05 -7.99
C GLY A 220 -5.85 -3.99 -6.48
N GLN A 221 -6.16 -5.11 -5.82
CA GLN A 221 -6.44 -5.18 -4.37
C GLN A 221 -5.16 -5.37 -3.54
N ALA A 222 -5.33 -5.76 -2.27
CA ALA A 222 -4.26 -5.94 -1.30
C ALA A 222 -3.15 -6.89 -1.77
N TYR A 223 -1.96 -6.66 -1.23
CA TYR A 223 -0.74 -7.34 -1.60
C TYR A 223 -0.59 -8.56 -0.69
N GLN A 224 -0.24 -9.70 -1.25
CA GLN A 224 -0.22 -10.96 -0.51
C GLN A 224 1.05 -11.78 -0.79
N PHE A 225 1.61 -11.69 -1.99
CA PHE A 225 2.79 -12.44 -2.42
C PHE A 225 3.85 -11.53 -3.05
N PHE A 226 5.11 -11.95 -2.91
CA PHE A 226 6.30 -11.26 -3.41
C PHE A 226 7.15 -12.28 -4.17
N LEU A 227 6.84 -12.48 -5.45
CA LEU A 227 7.38 -13.58 -6.26
C LEU A 227 8.52 -13.07 -7.16
N PRO A 228 9.70 -13.73 -7.15
CA PRO A 228 10.81 -13.35 -8.00
C PRO A 228 10.63 -13.80 -9.45
N ALA A 229 11.48 -13.28 -10.35
CA ALA A 229 11.51 -13.68 -11.75
C ALA A 229 11.75 -15.18 -11.94
N GLY A 230 11.17 -15.74 -13.01
CA GLY A 230 11.30 -17.13 -13.41
C GLY A 230 10.29 -18.08 -12.76
N VAL A 231 9.54 -17.65 -11.72
CA VAL A 231 8.45 -18.45 -11.16
C VAL A 231 7.41 -18.73 -12.25
N LYS A 232 7.01 -19.99 -12.37
CA LYS A 232 5.93 -20.41 -13.28
C LYS A 232 4.61 -20.41 -12.52
N LEU A 233 3.53 -20.03 -13.20
CA LEU A 233 2.20 -19.90 -12.62
C LEU A 233 1.12 -20.43 -13.58
N ARG A 234 0.18 -21.22 -13.07
CA ARG A 234 -1.01 -21.65 -13.83
C ARG A 234 -2.06 -20.54 -13.84
N VAL A 235 -2.47 -20.09 -15.01
CA VAL A 235 -3.48 -19.06 -15.22
C VAL A 235 -4.86 -19.70 -15.39
N THR A 236 -5.85 -19.18 -14.68
CA THR A 236 -7.26 -19.63 -14.73
C THR A 236 -8.22 -18.50 -15.08
N GLY A 237 -7.74 -17.28 -15.33
CA GLY A 237 -8.60 -16.16 -15.67
C GLY A 237 -7.85 -14.84 -15.88
N ARG A 238 -8.60 -13.79 -16.19
CA ARG A 238 -8.09 -12.43 -16.37
C ARG A 238 -9.15 -11.41 -15.99
N ASP A 239 -8.74 -10.28 -15.42
CA ASP A 239 -9.56 -9.08 -15.24
C ASP A 239 -8.71 -7.87 -15.62
N GLY A 240 -9.02 -7.27 -16.77
CA GLY A 240 -8.23 -6.21 -17.38
C GLY A 240 -6.76 -6.62 -17.54
N GLU A 241 -5.90 -5.91 -16.81
CA GLU A 241 -4.44 -6.07 -16.81
C GLU A 241 -3.92 -7.10 -15.78
N TYR A 242 -4.80 -7.81 -15.08
CA TYR A 242 -4.42 -8.82 -14.10
C TYR A 242 -4.79 -10.23 -14.56
N LEU A 243 -3.88 -11.18 -14.40
CA LEU A 243 -4.13 -12.60 -14.60
C LEU A 243 -4.49 -13.23 -13.25
N ARG A 244 -5.56 -14.03 -13.22
CA ARG A 244 -5.88 -14.90 -12.09
C ARG A 244 -5.02 -16.15 -12.18
N VAL A 245 -4.32 -16.45 -11.10
CA VAL A 245 -3.39 -17.55 -10.98
C VAL A 245 -3.89 -18.51 -9.93
N HIS A 246 -3.89 -19.79 -10.28
CA HIS A 246 -4.20 -20.89 -9.39
C HIS A 246 -2.98 -21.27 -8.56
N LEU A 247 -3.13 -21.25 -7.23
CA LEU A 247 -2.17 -21.82 -6.31
C LEU A 247 -2.65 -23.19 -5.82
N LEU A 248 -3.91 -23.27 -5.40
CA LEU A 248 -4.63 -24.49 -4.98
C LEU A 248 -6.10 -24.39 -5.42
N GLU A 249 -6.88 -25.46 -5.22
CA GLU A 249 -8.32 -25.50 -5.56
C GLU A 249 -9.10 -24.32 -4.96
N ASP A 250 -8.81 -23.96 -3.70
CA ASP A 250 -9.44 -22.89 -2.94
C ASP A 250 -8.56 -21.65 -2.74
N GLU A 251 -7.40 -21.59 -3.41
CA GLU A 251 -6.43 -20.50 -3.22
C GLU A 251 -5.95 -19.94 -4.56
N THR A 252 -6.30 -18.68 -4.84
CA THR A 252 -5.89 -17.97 -6.05
C THR A 252 -5.28 -16.62 -5.71
N ILE A 253 -4.45 -16.11 -6.63
CA ILE A 253 -3.89 -14.76 -6.57
C ILE A 253 -4.02 -14.07 -7.91
N TRP A 254 -3.82 -12.75 -7.91
CA TRP A 254 -3.83 -11.94 -9.11
C TRP A 254 -2.46 -11.29 -9.34
N VAL A 255 -1.90 -11.47 -10.53
CA VAL A 255 -0.60 -10.91 -10.91
C VAL A 255 -0.74 -9.97 -12.13
N PRO A 256 0.02 -8.87 -12.22
CA PRO A 256 0.02 -8.02 -13.40
C PRO A 256 0.44 -8.80 -14.64
N ARG A 257 -0.36 -8.72 -15.71
CA ARG A 257 -0.07 -9.35 -17.00
C ARG A 257 1.25 -8.86 -17.59
N ALA A 258 1.58 -7.58 -17.40
CA ALA A 258 2.84 -6.99 -17.87
C ALA A 258 4.10 -7.65 -17.26
N ASN A 259 3.96 -8.36 -16.13
CA ASN A 259 5.05 -9.09 -15.48
C ASN A 259 5.12 -10.56 -15.92
N CYS A 260 4.33 -10.98 -16.91
CA CYS A 260 4.14 -12.37 -17.28
C CYS A 260 4.47 -12.60 -18.76
N GLU A 261 5.19 -13.66 -19.05
CA GLU A 261 5.40 -14.22 -20.38
C GLU A 261 4.58 -15.51 -20.52
N ALA A 262 3.74 -15.61 -21.55
CA ALA A 262 2.98 -16.82 -21.82
C ALA A 262 3.90 -17.92 -22.37
N LEU A 263 3.79 -19.13 -21.82
CA LEU A 263 4.50 -20.31 -22.31
C LEU A 263 3.66 -21.06 -23.36
N PRO A 264 4.29 -21.87 -24.23
CA PRO A 264 3.58 -22.62 -25.27
C PRO A 264 2.46 -23.50 -24.72
N PRO A 265 1.33 -23.68 -25.44
CA PRO A 265 0.31 -24.65 -25.08
C PRO A 265 0.91 -26.06 -24.91
N GLY A 266 0.42 -26.80 -23.91
CA GLY A 266 0.99 -28.10 -23.53
C GLY A 266 2.10 -28.03 -22.47
N THR A 267 2.53 -26.83 -22.07
CA THR A 267 3.38 -26.65 -20.89
C THR A 267 2.64 -27.16 -19.64
N LEU A 268 3.25 -28.09 -18.91
CA LEU A 268 2.70 -28.62 -17.67
C LEU A 268 2.62 -27.51 -16.60
N PRO A 269 1.56 -27.48 -15.76
CA PRO A 269 1.57 -26.70 -14.53
C PRO A 269 2.80 -27.02 -13.69
N PRO A 270 3.37 -26.01 -13.01
CA PRO A 270 4.64 -26.19 -12.33
C PRO A 270 4.44 -26.97 -11.03
N THR A 271 5.17 -28.08 -10.91
CA THR A 271 5.19 -28.92 -9.71
C THR A 271 6.63 -29.31 -9.36
N SER A 272 6.86 -29.69 -8.10
CA SER A 272 8.14 -30.24 -7.64
C SER A 272 7.93 -31.19 -6.47
N THR A 273 8.91 -32.07 -6.24
CA THR A 273 9.12 -32.71 -4.94
C THR A 273 10.14 -31.91 -4.13
N VAL A 274 10.07 -32.01 -2.80
CA VAL A 274 11.17 -31.59 -1.90
C VAL A 274 11.69 -32.83 -1.21
N GLU A 275 12.91 -33.24 -1.54
CA GLU A 275 13.59 -34.38 -0.90
C GLU A 275 14.46 -33.95 0.27
N VAL A 276 15.07 -32.77 0.16
CA VAL A 276 16.06 -32.28 1.12
C VAL A 276 15.85 -30.79 1.38
N ALA A 277 15.97 -30.41 2.64
CA ALA A 277 16.31 -29.04 3.03
C ALA A 277 17.65 -29.04 3.77
N ARG A 278 18.50 -28.04 3.52
CA ARG A 278 19.77 -27.90 4.25
C ARG A 278 19.96 -26.49 4.79
N ALA A 279 20.65 -26.38 5.92
CA ALA A 279 21.09 -25.13 6.50
C ALA A 279 22.62 -25.08 6.59
N ALA A 280 23.19 -23.99 6.08
CA ALA A 280 24.62 -23.68 6.18
C ALA A 280 24.83 -22.39 6.99
N SER A 281 25.83 -22.39 7.87
CA SER A 281 26.17 -21.25 8.71
C SER A 281 27.23 -20.36 8.07
N PHE A 282 27.01 -19.05 8.08
CA PHE A 282 27.95 -18.02 7.67
C PHE A 282 28.17 -17.02 8.81
N ALA A 283 29.15 -16.13 8.68
CA ALA A 283 29.48 -15.18 9.74
C ALA A 283 28.30 -14.28 10.15
N ASP A 284 27.54 -13.76 9.18
CA ASP A 284 26.46 -12.77 9.39
C ASP A 284 25.06 -13.31 9.09
N ARG A 285 24.94 -14.57 8.66
CA ARG A 285 23.67 -15.17 8.24
C ARG A 285 23.66 -16.69 8.35
N VAL A 286 22.47 -17.26 8.24
CA VAL A 286 22.26 -18.68 7.97
C VAL A 286 21.55 -18.80 6.63
N ARG A 287 22.02 -19.71 5.77
CA ARG A 287 21.39 -19.99 4.48
C ARG A 287 20.65 -21.31 4.57
N VAL A 288 19.33 -21.26 4.40
CA VAL A 288 18.48 -22.44 4.19
C VAL A 288 18.26 -22.63 2.69
N THR A 289 18.60 -23.80 2.17
CA THR A 289 18.36 -24.20 0.79
C THR A 289 17.26 -25.25 0.78
N ILE A 290 16.21 -25.01 0.01
CA ILE A 290 15.15 -25.99 -0.29
C ILE A 290 15.34 -26.43 -1.73
N PHE A 291 15.65 -27.71 -1.93
CA PHE A 291 15.93 -28.24 -3.25
C PHE A 291 14.63 -28.51 -4.01
N LEU A 292 14.53 -27.95 -5.21
CA LEU A 292 13.33 -28.00 -6.05
C LEU A 292 13.73 -28.28 -7.49
N GLY A 293 12.86 -28.96 -8.25
CA GLY A 293 12.98 -29.17 -9.68
C GLY A 293 12.46 -28.00 -10.53
N GLU A 294 11.77 -27.02 -9.92
CA GLU A 294 11.14 -25.90 -10.61
C GLU A 294 11.04 -24.65 -9.72
N ARG A 295 11.00 -23.47 -10.33
CA ARG A 295 10.72 -22.21 -9.60
C ARG A 295 9.23 -22.07 -9.33
N LEU A 296 8.85 -22.36 -8.09
CA LEU A 296 7.46 -22.42 -7.65
C LEU A 296 7.00 -21.17 -6.90
N PRO A 297 5.68 -20.85 -6.91
CA PRO A 297 5.14 -19.81 -6.06
C PRO A 297 5.35 -20.16 -4.58
N PHE A 298 5.73 -19.15 -3.79
CA PHE A 298 5.98 -19.31 -2.37
C PHE A 298 5.54 -18.08 -1.57
N LYS A 299 5.31 -18.30 -0.28
CA LYS A 299 5.04 -17.26 0.71
C LYS A 299 5.89 -17.51 1.94
N ILE A 300 6.41 -16.44 2.55
CA ILE A 300 7.12 -16.52 3.83
C ILE A 300 6.34 -15.71 4.86
N GLU A 301 5.88 -16.37 5.91
CA GLU A 301 5.18 -15.72 7.02
C GLU A 301 6.16 -15.55 8.21
N GLN A 302 6.34 -14.31 8.65
CA GLN A 302 7.10 -14.01 9.87
C GLN A 302 6.21 -14.13 11.09
N ARG A 303 6.67 -14.87 12.11
CA ARG A 303 6.07 -14.89 13.44
C ARG A 303 7.10 -14.44 14.47
N THR A 304 6.70 -13.55 15.38
CA THR A 304 7.55 -13.11 16.50
C THR A 304 7.25 -13.87 17.80
N LYS A 305 6.10 -14.57 17.88
CA LYS A 305 5.68 -15.39 19.02
C LYS A 305 4.90 -16.64 18.54
N PRO A 306 5.50 -17.85 18.53
CA PRO A 306 6.93 -18.11 18.70
C PRO A 306 7.76 -17.43 17.59
N ASN A 307 9.05 -17.22 17.83
CA ASN A 307 9.92 -16.60 16.83
C ASN A 307 10.27 -17.61 15.73
N ARG A 308 9.71 -17.42 14.53
CA ARG A 308 9.73 -18.41 13.45
C ARG A 308 9.56 -17.77 12.07
N LEU A 309 10.13 -18.41 11.05
CA LEU A 309 9.75 -18.21 9.65
C LEU A 309 9.00 -19.45 9.13
N GLU A 310 7.85 -19.22 8.50
CA GLU A 310 7.07 -20.26 7.85
C GLU A 310 7.19 -20.11 6.33
N VAL A 311 7.93 -21.01 5.69
CA VAL A 311 8.06 -21.04 4.22
C VAL A 311 6.97 -21.96 3.67
N VAL A 312 6.01 -21.39 2.96
CA VAL A 312 4.91 -22.11 2.31
C VAL A 312 5.18 -22.15 0.80
N LEU A 313 5.25 -23.35 0.25
CA LEU A 313 5.48 -23.64 -1.16
C LEU A 313 4.21 -24.24 -1.77
N TYR A 314 3.88 -23.78 -2.98
CA TYR A 314 2.71 -24.22 -3.73
C TYR A 314 3.15 -25.02 -4.97
N GLY A 315 2.41 -26.06 -5.34
CA GLY A 315 2.82 -27.03 -6.35
C GLY A 315 3.85 -28.05 -5.83
N VAL A 316 3.98 -28.21 -4.50
CA VAL A 316 4.98 -29.10 -3.88
C VAL A 316 4.36 -30.30 -3.20
N THR A 317 4.90 -31.47 -3.50
CA THR A 317 4.69 -32.72 -2.75
C THR A 317 5.96 -33.06 -1.98
N SER A 318 5.83 -33.38 -0.70
CA SER A 318 6.97 -33.77 0.14
C SER A 318 7.46 -35.17 -0.23
N ASP A 319 8.77 -35.28 -0.38
CA ASP A 319 9.53 -36.53 -0.21
C ASP A 319 10.66 -36.28 0.82
N THR A 320 10.38 -35.39 1.78
CA THR A 320 11.41 -34.83 2.66
C THR A 320 11.75 -35.79 3.80
N ASP A 321 12.72 -36.66 3.56
CA ASP A 321 13.32 -37.50 4.61
C ASP A 321 14.46 -36.79 5.34
N TRP A 322 15.07 -35.77 4.74
CA TRP A 322 16.28 -35.15 5.25
C TRP A 322 16.14 -33.63 5.41
N ILE A 323 16.27 -33.17 6.66
CA ILE A 323 16.57 -31.78 6.98
C ILE A 323 17.95 -31.75 7.65
N ARG A 324 18.96 -31.23 6.94
CA ARG A 324 20.35 -31.24 7.41
C ARG A 324 20.79 -29.86 7.86
N GLN A 325 21.24 -29.74 9.10
CA GLN A 325 22.03 -28.58 9.54
C GLN A 325 23.52 -28.96 9.42
N GLU A 326 24.29 -28.28 8.56
CA GLU A 326 25.71 -28.59 8.33
C GLU A 326 26.57 -28.36 9.58
N ALA A 327 26.19 -27.35 10.37
CA ALA A 327 26.70 -27.06 11.69
C ALA A 327 25.55 -26.58 12.58
N ILE A 328 25.68 -26.77 13.89
CA ILE A 328 24.74 -26.23 14.87
C ILE A 328 24.98 -24.71 14.97
N ASP A 329 24.03 -23.92 14.46
CA ASP A 329 24.07 -22.47 14.53
C ASP A 329 23.18 -21.94 15.67
N PRO A 330 23.67 -21.05 16.54
CA PRO A 330 22.87 -20.49 17.63
C PRO A 330 21.61 -19.75 17.17
N LEU A 331 21.54 -19.26 15.93
CA LEU A 331 20.35 -18.60 15.39
C LEU A 331 19.19 -19.58 15.15
N LEU A 332 19.48 -20.80 14.72
CA LEU A 332 18.46 -21.77 14.34
C LEU A 332 18.00 -22.61 15.53
N GLY A 333 16.68 -22.74 15.66
CA GLY A 333 16.04 -23.77 16.46
C GLY A 333 15.73 -25.00 15.62
N ASP A 334 14.58 -25.62 15.91
CA ASP A 334 14.07 -26.76 15.16
C ASP A 334 13.61 -26.35 13.75
N MET A 335 13.80 -27.27 12.79
CA MET A 335 13.31 -27.13 11.43
C MET A 335 12.44 -28.34 11.11
N ARG A 336 11.15 -28.12 10.85
CA ARG A 336 10.18 -29.18 10.56
C ARG A 336 9.36 -28.87 9.34
N TRP A 337 8.97 -29.91 8.63
CA TRP A 337 8.08 -29.80 7.49
C TRP A 337 6.70 -30.39 7.78
N ALA A 338 5.71 -29.95 7.00
CA ALA A 338 4.39 -30.57 6.94
C ALA A 338 3.83 -30.47 5.51
N GLN A 339 3.18 -31.54 5.05
CA GLN A 339 2.29 -31.49 3.89
C GLN A 339 0.92 -31.06 4.41
N GLU A 340 0.57 -29.77 4.30
CA GLU A 340 -0.69 -29.27 4.85
C GLU A 340 -1.90 -29.81 4.06
N ARG A 341 -1.71 -29.92 2.74
CA ARG A 341 -2.63 -30.45 1.73
C ARG A 341 -1.81 -30.88 0.52
N ASP A 342 -2.44 -31.57 -0.42
CA ASP A 342 -1.85 -31.82 -1.74
C ASP A 342 -1.33 -30.51 -2.34
N GLU A 343 -0.13 -30.56 -2.92
CA GLU A 343 0.56 -29.42 -3.53
C GLU A 343 0.89 -28.24 -2.58
N LYS A 344 0.66 -28.36 -1.25
CA LYS A 344 0.98 -27.34 -0.25
C LYS A 344 1.95 -27.86 0.81
N TYR A 345 3.23 -27.52 0.64
CA TYR A 345 4.31 -27.85 1.58
C TYR A 345 4.65 -26.67 2.47
N ARG A 346 4.81 -26.89 3.77
CA ARG A 346 5.31 -25.90 4.74
C ARG A 346 6.62 -26.38 5.34
N LEU A 347 7.63 -25.50 5.36
CA LEU A 347 8.82 -25.63 6.21
C LEU A 347 8.79 -24.57 7.31
N SER A 348 8.69 -25.01 8.55
CA SER A 348 8.78 -24.20 9.76
C SER A 348 10.23 -24.12 10.22
N ILE A 349 10.74 -22.90 10.43
CA ILE A 349 12.12 -22.64 10.86
C ILE A 349 12.07 -21.82 12.15
N ASP A 350 12.28 -22.48 13.30
CA ASP A 350 12.35 -21.79 14.59
C ASP A 350 13.63 -20.95 14.68
N LEU A 351 13.51 -19.76 15.27
CA LEU A 351 14.61 -18.82 15.44
C LEU A 351 14.84 -18.55 16.92
N ASN A 352 16.07 -18.77 17.38
CA ASN A 352 16.46 -18.57 18.77
C ASN A 352 16.86 -17.11 19.07
N GLN A 353 16.97 -16.26 18.05
CA GLN A 353 17.18 -14.82 18.26
C GLN A 353 15.95 -14.20 18.94
N LYS A 354 16.14 -13.12 19.72
CA LYS A 354 15.00 -12.42 20.35
C LYS A 354 14.29 -11.48 19.37
N GLN A 355 15.08 -10.84 18.51
CA GLN A 355 14.64 -9.93 17.46
C GLN A 355 15.03 -10.51 16.11
N GLN A 356 14.10 -10.52 15.15
CA GLN A 356 14.43 -10.83 13.77
C GLN A 356 15.10 -9.64 13.09
N TRP A 357 16.23 -9.87 12.43
CA TRP A 357 17.00 -8.84 11.74
C TRP A 357 16.83 -8.85 10.22
N GLY A 358 15.95 -9.71 9.71
CA GLY A 358 15.61 -9.79 8.30
C GLY A 358 15.98 -11.10 7.62
N TYR A 359 15.48 -11.26 6.41
CA TYR A 359 15.82 -12.35 5.51
C TYR A 359 15.76 -11.94 4.04
N ARG A 360 16.43 -12.70 3.18
CA ARG A 360 16.30 -12.65 1.71
C ARG A 360 15.80 -13.98 1.19
N ALA A 361 14.91 -13.93 0.22
CA ALA A 361 14.40 -15.11 -0.47
C ALA A 361 14.57 -14.96 -1.98
N PHE A 362 15.26 -15.91 -2.61
CA PHE A 362 15.55 -15.89 -4.05
C PHE A 362 15.83 -17.30 -4.56
N PHE A 363 15.87 -17.47 -5.88
CA PHE A 363 16.22 -18.75 -6.49
C PHE A 363 17.68 -18.76 -6.96
N GLU A 364 18.41 -19.80 -6.61
CA GLU A 364 19.66 -20.21 -7.27
C GLU A 364 19.32 -21.43 -8.13
N ASP A 365 19.41 -21.30 -9.46
CA ASP A 365 18.81 -22.23 -10.43
C ASP A 365 17.31 -22.44 -10.16
N THR A 366 16.91 -23.60 -9.68
CA THR A 366 15.55 -23.95 -9.26
C THR A 366 15.37 -23.98 -7.74
N ASN A 367 16.47 -23.98 -6.97
CA ASN A 367 16.43 -24.12 -5.53
C ASN A 367 16.00 -22.81 -4.87
N LEU A 368 15.07 -22.90 -3.90
CA LEU A 368 14.71 -21.73 -3.11
C LEU A 368 15.75 -21.52 -2.00
N ILE A 369 16.39 -20.37 -2.02
CA ILE A 369 17.35 -19.92 -1.02
C ILE A 369 16.67 -18.94 -0.08
N LEU A 370 16.77 -19.21 1.22
CA LEU A 370 16.41 -18.30 2.29
C LEU A 370 17.66 -17.94 3.10
N GLU A 371 18.13 -16.71 2.98
CA GLU A 371 19.21 -16.18 3.82
C GLU A 371 18.62 -15.42 5.00
N ILE A 372 18.79 -15.95 6.20
CA ILE A 372 18.28 -15.39 7.46
C ILE A 372 19.41 -14.61 8.12
N LYS A 373 19.21 -13.30 8.32
CA LYS A 373 20.22 -12.40 8.90
C LYS A 373 20.38 -12.68 10.39
N LYS A 374 21.63 -12.83 10.84
CA LYS A 374 21.96 -12.92 12.27
C LYS A 374 21.84 -11.57 12.94
N THR A 375 21.68 -11.57 14.27
CA THR A 375 21.88 -10.36 15.07
C THR A 375 23.25 -9.76 14.73
N PRO A 376 23.31 -8.49 14.28
CA PRO A 376 24.57 -7.83 13.97
C PRO A 376 25.51 -7.84 15.17
N ALA A 377 26.82 -7.72 14.91
CA ALA A 377 27.78 -7.51 15.99
C ALA A 377 27.47 -6.17 16.70
N LEU A 378 27.30 -6.20 18.03
CA LEU A 378 27.00 -5.03 18.85
C LEU A 378 28.14 -4.78 19.85
N PRO A 379 29.34 -4.35 19.39
CA PRO A 379 30.54 -4.25 20.23
C PRO A 379 30.41 -3.20 21.34
N GLY A 380 29.59 -2.17 21.12
CA GLY A 380 29.33 -1.11 22.11
C GLY A 380 28.21 -1.41 23.11
N TRP A 381 27.51 -2.54 23.00
CA TRP A 381 26.35 -2.82 23.86
C TRP A 381 26.72 -3.04 25.34
N PRO A 382 25.94 -2.53 26.32
CA PRO A 382 24.72 -1.73 26.15
C PRO A 382 24.97 -0.21 26.09
N ALA A 383 26.20 0.26 26.32
CA ALA A 383 26.53 1.67 26.50
C ALA A 383 26.44 2.50 25.20
N ARG A 384 26.87 1.92 24.07
CA ARG A 384 26.85 2.48 22.71
C ARG A 384 26.20 1.46 21.77
N PRO A 385 24.88 1.25 21.84
CA PRO A 385 24.21 0.15 21.15
C PRO A 385 24.22 0.31 19.62
N LEU A 386 24.40 1.53 19.09
CA LEU A 386 24.44 1.78 17.64
C LEU A 386 25.84 1.67 17.04
N GLN A 387 26.87 1.42 17.86
CA GLN A 387 28.24 1.37 17.38
C GLN A 387 28.41 0.31 16.29
N ASP A 388 28.98 0.72 15.15
CA ASP A 388 29.27 -0.05 13.92
C ASP A 388 28.07 -0.54 13.10
N LEU A 389 26.83 -0.37 13.59
CA LEU A 389 25.62 -0.68 12.83
C LEU A 389 25.54 0.20 11.57
N LEU A 390 25.22 -0.42 10.45
CA LEU A 390 24.93 0.30 9.20
C LEU A 390 23.46 0.66 9.13
N ILE A 391 23.15 1.94 9.20
CA ILE A 391 21.79 2.47 9.16
C ILE A 391 21.60 3.21 7.84
N CYS A 392 20.67 2.73 7.02
CA CYS A 392 20.25 3.45 5.83
C CYS A 392 19.15 4.44 6.20
N VAL A 393 19.40 5.73 5.96
CA VAL A 393 18.41 6.80 6.13
C VAL A 393 17.93 7.19 4.73
N ASP A 394 16.61 7.16 4.52
CA ASP A 394 15.99 7.46 3.25
C ASP A 394 15.21 8.77 3.33
N PRO A 395 15.73 9.89 2.82
CA PRO A 395 14.92 11.09 2.66
C PRO A 395 13.88 10.86 1.56
N GLY A 396 12.60 10.78 1.95
CA GLY A 396 11.48 10.53 1.05
C GLY A 396 11.37 11.55 -0.08
N HIS A 397 10.74 11.18 -1.20
CA HIS A 397 10.59 12.03 -2.41
C HIS A 397 11.89 12.33 -3.16
N GLY A 398 11.79 13.07 -4.27
CA GLY A 398 12.87 13.29 -5.22
C GLY A 398 12.86 12.22 -6.34
N PRO A 399 12.70 12.59 -7.62
CA PRO A 399 12.54 13.95 -8.15
C PRO A 399 11.13 14.55 -7.96
N ASP A 400 10.15 13.79 -7.48
CA ASP A 400 8.83 14.35 -7.16
C ASP A 400 8.93 15.28 -5.94
N LEU A 401 8.07 16.29 -5.86
CA LEU A 401 8.12 17.31 -4.81
C LEU A 401 7.63 16.81 -3.44
N GLY A 402 6.88 15.71 -3.41
CA GLY A 402 6.06 15.32 -2.26
C GLY A 402 5.02 16.37 -1.91
N ALA A 403 4.57 16.38 -0.65
CA ALA A 403 3.64 17.39 -0.18
C ALA A 403 4.29 18.79 -0.14
N ILE A 404 3.48 19.83 -0.33
CA ILE A 404 3.92 21.23 -0.32
C ILE A 404 3.19 21.97 0.80
N GLY A 405 3.97 22.60 1.69
CA GLY A 405 3.45 23.39 2.80
C GLY A 405 3.05 24.81 2.41
N PRO A 406 2.38 25.55 3.32
CA PRO A 406 1.87 26.89 3.03
C PRO A 406 2.92 27.93 2.65
N THR A 407 4.19 27.76 3.03
CA THR A 407 5.27 28.65 2.58
C THR A 407 5.81 28.32 1.19
N GLY A 408 5.40 27.19 0.60
CA GLY A 408 5.98 26.62 -0.61
C GLY A 408 7.13 25.63 -0.34
N LEU A 409 7.40 25.30 0.93
CA LEU A 409 8.36 24.26 1.27
C LEU A 409 7.83 22.92 0.75
N SER A 410 8.60 22.29 -0.13
CA SER A 410 8.31 20.93 -0.59
C SER A 410 8.96 19.90 0.32
N GLU A 411 8.31 18.76 0.46
CA GLU A 411 8.82 17.62 1.24
C GLU A 411 10.15 17.10 0.69
N SER A 412 10.32 17.11 -0.63
CA SER A 412 11.59 16.75 -1.30
C SER A 412 12.80 17.56 -0.82
N VAL A 413 12.57 18.79 -0.34
CA VAL A 413 13.58 19.68 0.28
C VAL A 413 13.63 19.48 1.80
N ALA A 414 12.49 19.32 2.46
CA ALA A 414 12.43 19.21 3.91
C ALA A 414 13.06 17.90 4.44
N THR A 415 12.83 16.77 3.77
CA THR A 415 13.32 15.45 4.23
C THR A 415 14.85 15.35 4.27
N PRO A 416 15.64 15.84 3.29
CA PRO A 416 17.09 15.85 3.42
C PRO A 416 17.61 16.76 4.55
N MET A 417 16.92 17.86 4.88
CA MET A 417 17.29 18.69 6.04
C MET A 417 17.21 17.89 7.35
N LEU A 418 16.19 17.05 7.51
CA LEU A 418 16.08 16.16 8.67
C LEU A 418 17.07 15.00 8.60
N ALA A 419 17.29 14.43 7.42
CA ALA A 419 18.21 13.32 7.23
C ALA A 419 19.66 13.68 7.58
N GLN A 420 20.12 14.88 7.24
CA GLN A 420 21.45 15.38 7.60
C GLN A 420 21.62 15.50 9.12
N GLU A 421 20.61 16.02 9.83
CA GLU A 421 20.61 16.10 11.29
C GLU A 421 20.59 14.70 11.93
N LEU A 422 19.84 13.76 11.36
CA LEU A 422 19.80 12.38 11.81
C LEU A 422 21.14 11.66 11.57
N GLN A 423 21.74 11.82 10.39
CA GLN A 423 23.04 11.27 10.05
C GLN A 423 24.10 11.71 11.07
N ALA A 424 24.24 13.01 11.29
CA ALA A 424 25.24 13.54 12.21
C ALA A 424 25.08 12.97 13.64
N LYS A 425 23.83 12.82 14.11
CA LYS A 425 23.57 12.26 15.45
C LYS A 425 23.81 10.76 15.52
N LEU A 426 23.51 10.00 14.46
CA LEU A 426 23.79 8.57 14.40
C LEU A 426 25.30 8.31 14.36
N GLU A 427 26.05 9.05 13.54
CA GLU A 427 27.50 8.97 13.46
C GLU A 427 28.16 9.34 14.79
N ALA A 428 27.63 10.35 15.51
CA ALA A 428 28.08 10.69 16.86
C ALA A 428 27.81 9.56 17.89
N ARG A 429 26.92 8.61 17.59
CA ARG A 429 26.70 7.38 18.38
C ARG A 429 27.50 6.17 17.88
N GLY A 430 28.38 6.39 16.91
CA GLY A 430 29.25 5.38 16.33
C GLY A 430 28.60 4.53 15.24
N ALA A 431 27.39 4.86 14.79
CA ALA A 431 26.77 4.16 13.67
C ALA A 431 27.43 4.56 12.35
N ARG A 432 27.41 3.66 11.37
CA ARG A 432 27.72 3.98 9.97
C ARG A 432 26.41 4.36 9.28
N VAL A 433 26.39 5.47 8.56
CA VAL A 433 25.17 5.96 7.92
C VAL A 433 25.36 6.07 6.41
N ILE A 434 24.37 5.59 5.67
CA ILE A 434 24.26 5.83 4.23
C ILE A 434 22.92 6.51 3.97
N LEU A 435 22.92 7.48 3.06
CA LEU A 435 21.71 8.15 2.60
C LEU A 435 21.33 7.62 1.22
N THR A 436 20.04 7.34 0.98
CA THR A 436 19.56 6.99 -0.37
C THR A 436 19.69 8.16 -1.35
N ARG A 437 19.70 9.40 -0.84
CA ARG A 437 20.01 10.64 -1.55
C ARG A 437 20.47 11.71 -0.57
N ASN A 438 21.21 12.70 -1.05
CA ASN A 438 21.72 13.83 -0.26
C ASN A 438 21.22 15.21 -0.75
N ALA A 439 20.55 15.24 -1.91
CA ALA A 439 20.02 16.45 -2.55
C ALA A 439 18.64 16.18 -3.17
N VAL A 440 18.05 17.18 -3.84
CA VAL A 440 16.71 17.09 -4.48
C VAL A 440 16.67 16.04 -5.60
N GLU A 441 17.79 15.82 -6.30
CA GLU A 441 17.94 14.72 -7.24
C GLU A 441 17.78 13.38 -6.50
N GLY A 442 16.82 12.57 -6.93
CA GLY A 442 16.40 11.39 -6.18
C GLY A 442 16.50 10.10 -6.97
N ILE A 443 16.30 9.00 -6.25
CA ILE A 443 16.17 7.66 -6.82
C ILE A 443 14.70 7.22 -6.82
N THR A 444 14.37 6.30 -7.73
CA THR A 444 13.00 5.78 -7.85
C THR A 444 12.55 5.08 -6.56
N LEU A 445 11.23 5.01 -6.35
CA LEU A 445 10.65 4.35 -5.17
C LEU A 445 11.12 2.89 -5.00
N SER A 446 11.29 2.15 -6.10
CA SER A 446 11.79 0.77 -6.07
C SER A 446 13.29 0.67 -5.76
N ALA A 447 14.08 1.68 -6.14
CA ALA A 447 15.53 1.68 -5.91
C ALA A 447 15.91 1.93 -4.44
N ARG A 448 15.07 2.62 -3.66
CA ARG A 448 15.34 2.98 -2.25
C ARG A 448 15.59 1.78 -1.33
N PRO A 449 14.64 0.83 -1.19
CA PRO A 449 14.88 -0.36 -0.40
C PRO A 449 16.03 -1.19 -1.00
N LYS A 450 16.14 -1.27 -2.33
CA LYS A 450 17.20 -2.03 -3.00
C LYS A 450 18.60 -1.50 -2.71
N PHE A 451 18.76 -0.18 -2.65
CA PHE A 451 20.02 0.46 -2.28
C PHE A 451 20.48 0.00 -0.90
N ALA A 452 19.56 0.01 0.07
CA ALA A 452 19.83 -0.42 1.43
C ALA A 452 20.07 -1.94 1.54
N ASP A 453 19.35 -2.73 0.73
CA ASP A 453 19.54 -4.18 0.60
C ASP A 453 20.96 -4.52 0.12
N VAL A 454 21.39 -3.90 -0.99
CA VAL A 454 22.72 -4.11 -1.60
C VAL A 454 23.84 -3.68 -0.67
N ALA A 455 23.64 -2.59 0.09
CA ALA A 455 24.60 -2.15 1.10
C ALA A 455 24.63 -3.06 2.34
N ASN A 456 23.73 -4.05 2.42
CA ASN A 456 23.53 -4.94 3.58
C ASN A 456 23.28 -4.19 4.89
N ALA A 457 22.52 -3.10 4.83
CA ALA A 457 22.19 -2.29 6.00
C ALA A 457 21.48 -3.11 7.09
N ASP A 458 21.73 -2.74 8.35
CA ASP A 458 21.15 -3.39 9.53
C ASP A 458 19.76 -2.84 9.86
N LEU A 459 19.52 -1.57 9.52
CA LEU A 459 18.26 -0.87 9.76
C LEU A 459 17.98 0.09 8.61
N PHE A 460 16.69 0.31 8.33
CA PHE A 460 16.23 1.27 7.33
C PHE A 460 15.20 2.23 7.93
N VAL A 461 15.45 3.54 7.80
CA VAL A 461 14.57 4.60 8.31
C VAL A 461 14.26 5.57 7.19
N SER A 462 13.03 5.52 6.66
CA SER A 462 12.53 6.51 5.72
C SER A 462 11.92 7.70 6.45
N LEU A 463 12.22 8.91 5.96
CA LEU A 463 11.83 10.18 6.56
C LEU A 463 10.91 10.94 5.61
N HIS A 464 9.76 11.34 6.11
CA HIS A 464 8.72 12.04 5.37
C HIS A 464 8.11 13.17 6.22
N PHE A 465 7.23 13.98 5.62
CA PHE A 465 6.35 14.91 6.32
C PHE A 465 4.93 14.86 5.77
N ASN A 466 4.00 14.47 6.63
CA ASN A 466 2.68 14.03 6.26
C ASN A 466 1.80 15.13 5.65
N ALA A 467 0.76 14.72 4.93
CA ALA A 467 -0.31 15.58 4.45
C ALA A 467 -1.64 14.80 4.46
N LEU A 468 -2.72 15.50 4.77
CA LEU A 468 -4.05 14.89 4.78
C LEU A 468 -4.64 14.79 3.37
N PRO A 469 -5.47 13.76 3.10
CA PRO A 469 -6.34 13.79 1.93
C PRO A 469 -7.41 14.89 2.09
N ASP A 470 -7.95 15.35 0.96
CA ASP A 470 -9.04 16.32 0.91
C ASP A 470 -10.19 15.94 1.85
N GLY A 471 -10.87 16.92 2.44
CA GLY A 471 -12.04 16.70 3.28
C GLY A 471 -11.78 16.26 4.72
N VAL A 472 -10.56 15.80 5.06
CA VAL A 472 -10.19 15.51 6.45
C VAL A 472 -9.81 16.81 7.16
N ASN A 473 -10.35 17.06 8.34
CA ASN A 473 -10.15 18.33 9.06
C ASN A 473 -8.71 18.46 9.64
N PRO A 474 -7.86 19.35 9.12
CA PRO A 474 -6.46 19.48 9.53
C PRO A 474 -6.27 20.13 10.90
N PHE A 475 -7.31 20.75 11.47
CA PHE A 475 -7.22 21.39 12.80
C PHE A 475 -7.22 20.38 13.96
N ILE A 476 -7.59 19.13 13.69
CA ILE A 476 -7.70 18.08 14.71
C ILE A 476 -6.95 16.80 14.34
N ASN A 477 -6.67 16.59 13.05
CA ASN A 477 -6.06 15.38 12.50
C ASN A 477 -4.63 15.67 12.02
N HIS A 478 -3.71 15.90 12.96
CA HIS A 478 -2.30 16.18 12.66
C HIS A 478 -1.39 15.69 13.80
N GLY A 479 -0.08 15.68 13.58
CA GLY A 479 0.93 15.32 14.57
C GLY A 479 1.91 14.25 14.08
N VAL A 480 2.40 13.43 15.00
CA VAL A 480 3.47 12.44 14.74
C VAL A 480 2.88 11.07 14.44
N SER A 481 3.41 10.40 13.41
CA SER A 481 3.13 9.00 13.10
C SER A 481 4.36 8.19 12.71
N ALA A 482 4.25 6.87 12.84
CA ALA A 482 5.25 5.91 12.39
C ALA A 482 4.57 4.73 11.69
N TYR A 483 5.23 4.17 10.69
CA TYR A 483 4.69 3.16 9.80
C TYR A 483 5.63 1.95 9.70
N TYR A 484 5.05 0.76 9.64
CA TYR A 484 5.76 -0.50 9.45
C TYR A 484 4.93 -1.45 8.57
N PHE A 485 5.58 -2.46 8.01
CA PHE A 485 4.90 -3.50 7.23
C PHE A 485 5.15 -4.90 7.83
N HIS A 486 6.42 -5.30 7.96
CA HIS A 486 6.77 -6.61 8.50
C HIS A 486 6.74 -6.63 10.04
N PRO A 487 6.35 -7.75 10.68
CA PRO A 487 6.36 -7.89 12.13
C PRO A 487 7.70 -7.55 12.80
N GLN A 488 8.83 -7.85 12.14
CA GLN A 488 10.17 -7.50 12.63
C GLN A 488 10.39 -6.00 12.87
N SER A 489 9.65 -5.13 12.19
CA SER A 489 9.76 -3.67 12.28
C SER A 489 8.84 -3.04 13.33
N TYR A 490 7.90 -3.79 13.90
CA TYR A 490 6.88 -3.24 14.80
C TYR A 490 7.48 -2.53 16.01
N SER A 491 8.37 -3.22 16.73
CA SER A 491 9.03 -2.69 17.94
C SER A 491 9.88 -1.46 17.64
N LEU A 492 10.56 -1.45 16.49
CA LEU A 492 11.33 -0.30 16.02
C LEU A 492 10.43 0.93 15.82
N ALA A 493 9.34 0.77 15.06
CA ALA A 493 8.39 1.85 14.79
C ALA A 493 7.74 2.36 16.08
N SER A 494 7.33 1.46 16.98
CA SER A 494 6.71 1.85 18.25
C SER A 494 7.67 2.60 19.18
N ASN A 495 8.95 2.21 19.23
CA ASN A 495 9.95 2.87 20.07
C ASN A 495 10.24 4.28 19.55
N ILE A 496 10.43 4.43 18.23
CA ILE A 496 10.65 5.76 17.62
C ILE A 496 9.43 6.67 17.86
N LEU A 497 8.21 6.18 17.63
CA LEU A 497 6.99 6.98 17.87
C LEU A 497 6.91 7.47 19.32
N LYS A 498 7.16 6.59 20.29
CA LYS A 498 7.16 6.93 21.72
C LYS A 498 8.13 8.08 22.02
N GLN A 499 9.35 8.03 21.48
CA GLN A 499 10.35 9.08 21.70
C GLN A 499 9.98 10.38 21.00
N LEU A 500 9.40 10.32 19.80
CA LEU A 500 8.94 11.51 19.07
C LEU A 500 7.84 12.24 19.84
N LEU A 501 6.85 11.52 20.38
CA LEU A 501 5.79 12.13 21.20
C LEU A 501 6.35 12.81 22.44
N LYS A 502 7.31 12.16 23.12
CA LYS A 502 7.97 12.73 24.29
C LYS A 502 8.74 14.01 23.96
N SER A 503 9.47 14.02 22.85
CA SER A 503 10.42 15.09 22.50
C SER A 503 9.77 16.28 21.79
N THR A 504 8.81 16.03 20.90
CA THR A 504 8.18 17.08 20.06
C THR A 504 6.98 17.73 20.72
N LYS A 505 6.31 17.03 21.65
CA LYS A 505 5.01 17.41 22.23
C LYS A 505 3.92 17.64 21.19
N LEU A 506 4.08 17.13 19.97
CA LEU A 506 3.02 17.09 18.97
C LEU A 506 2.01 16.00 19.32
N SER A 507 0.81 16.13 18.77
CA SER A 507 -0.27 15.17 18.95
C SER A 507 0.14 13.78 18.43
N ASN A 508 -0.38 12.73 19.07
CA ASN A 508 -0.23 11.37 18.56
C ASN A 508 -1.17 11.15 17.39
N PHE A 509 -0.62 10.98 16.19
CA PHE A 509 -1.38 10.64 15.00
C PHE A 509 -1.55 9.12 14.89
N GLY A 510 -0.50 8.34 15.18
CA GLY A 510 -0.64 6.89 15.39
C GLY A 510 0.55 6.05 14.97
N LEU A 511 0.43 4.74 15.24
CA LEU A 511 1.31 3.70 14.73
C LEU A 511 0.52 2.88 13.72
N TYR A 512 1.00 2.80 12.48
CA TYR A 512 0.25 2.20 11.38
C TYR A 512 0.98 1.00 10.79
N TYR A 513 0.24 -0.10 10.62
CA TYR A 513 0.58 -1.06 9.57
C TYR A 513 0.21 -0.43 8.23
N ASP A 514 1.16 -0.34 7.31
CA ASP A 514 0.89 0.15 5.97
C ASP A 514 1.81 -0.47 4.93
N ASN A 515 1.28 -0.68 3.74
CA ASN A 515 1.94 -1.31 2.61
C ASN A 515 2.73 -0.30 1.78
N LEU A 516 3.63 0.40 2.46
CA LEU A 516 4.54 1.37 1.86
C LEU A 516 5.71 0.63 1.21
N ALA A 517 6.02 0.95 -0.05
CA ALA A 517 7.04 0.23 -0.82
C ALA A 517 8.40 0.16 -0.12
N VAL A 518 8.79 1.22 0.58
CA VAL A 518 10.03 1.32 1.35
C VAL A 518 10.04 0.47 2.62
N CYS A 519 8.87 0.14 3.19
CA CYS A 519 8.73 -0.70 4.38
C CYS A 519 8.61 -2.19 4.05
N ARG A 520 8.40 -2.55 2.77
CA ARG A 520 8.20 -3.95 2.32
C ARG A 520 9.47 -4.79 2.27
N ILE A 521 10.63 -4.18 2.38
CA ILE A 521 11.90 -4.91 2.37
C ILE A 521 12.00 -5.87 3.56
N THR A 522 12.42 -7.11 3.32
CA THR A 522 12.53 -8.14 4.35
C THR A 522 13.94 -8.28 4.91
N SER A 523 14.97 -7.81 4.19
CA SER A 523 16.39 -8.02 4.55
C SER A 523 16.85 -7.28 5.80
N MET A 524 16.05 -6.33 6.30
CA MET A 524 16.25 -5.63 7.57
C MET A 524 14.93 -5.07 8.12
N PRO A 525 14.87 -4.73 9.43
CA PRO A 525 13.82 -3.87 9.96
C PRO A 525 13.80 -2.52 9.23
N ALA A 526 12.64 -2.20 8.66
CA ALA A 526 12.38 -0.99 7.89
C ALA A 526 11.13 -0.27 8.40
N VAL A 527 11.24 1.04 8.60
CA VAL A 527 10.17 1.92 9.07
C VAL A 527 10.12 3.20 8.26
N LEU A 528 8.95 3.84 8.23
CA LEU A 528 8.78 5.19 7.72
C LEU A 528 8.25 6.09 8.84
N ILE A 529 8.85 7.27 8.97
CA ILE A 529 8.63 8.20 10.08
C ILE A 529 8.08 9.53 9.54
N GLU A 530 6.96 9.95 10.12
CA GLU A 530 6.25 11.18 9.82
C GLU A 530 6.19 12.05 11.08
N PRO A 531 7.20 12.90 11.35
CA PRO A 531 7.31 13.60 12.62
C PRO A 531 6.42 14.86 12.70
N ALA A 532 5.80 15.27 11.59
CA ALA A 532 4.95 16.45 11.46
C ALA A 532 4.22 16.44 10.11
N PHE A 533 3.15 17.24 10.00
CA PHE A 533 2.41 17.48 8.75
C PHE A 533 2.87 18.77 8.08
N ILE A 534 3.47 18.67 6.88
CA ILE A 534 4.00 19.83 6.16
C ILE A 534 2.91 20.82 5.73
N MET A 535 1.69 20.33 5.51
CA MET A 535 0.56 21.18 5.14
C MET A 535 0.03 22.03 6.32
N HIS A 536 0.39 21.72 7.57
CA HIS A 536 -0.08 22.47 8.74
C HIS A 536 0.83 23.68 9.04
N PRO A 537 0.32 24.93 9.00
CA PRO A 537 1.06 26.17 9.26
C PRO A 537 2.08 26.17 10.39
N LEU A 538 1.68 25.72 11.59
CA LEU A 538 2.56 25.70 12.76
C LEU A 538 3.56 24.56 12.74
N GLU A 539 3.25 23.47 12.03
CA GLU A 539 4.15 22.32 11.95
C GLU A 539 5.18 22.54 10.86
N GLU A 540 4.82 23.12 9.70
CA GLU A 540 5.79 23.60 8.70
C GLU A 540 6.80 24.59 9.31
N ALA A 541 6.32 25.54 10.13
CA ALA A 541 7.20 26.46 10.86
C ALA A 541 8.19 25.72 11.77
N ARG A 542 7.76 24.62 12.40
CA ARG A 542 8.65 23.76 13.20
C ARG A 542 9.61 22.96 12.32
N ILE A 543 9.16 22.44 11.18
CA ILE A 543 10.02 21.72 10.23
C ILE A 543 11.20 22.61 9.79
N LEU A 544 10.95 23.91 9.55
CA LEU A 544 11.97 24.90 9.21
C LEU A 544 12.92 25.26 10.37
N ASP A 545 12.52 25.06 11.63
CA ASP A 545 13.35 25.31 12.82
C ASP A 545 14.44 24.21 13.00
N PRO A 546 15.74 24.56 12.94
CA PRO A 546 16.82 23.60 13.21
C PRO A 546 16.72 22.91 14.56
N LEU A 547 16.26 23.61 15.61
CA LEU A 547 16.14 23.01 16.95
C LEU A 547 15.06 21.93 17.00
N PHE A 548 13.97 22.09 16.25
CA PHE A 548 12.96 21.05 16.11
C PHE A 548 13.53 19.84 15.37
N ARG A 549 14.22 20.03 14.24
CA ARG A 549 14.85 18.91 13.50
C ARG A 549 15.86 18.16 14.37
N GLN A 550 16.66 18.87 15.17
CA GLN A 550 17.56 18.25 16.15
C GLN A 550 16.82 17.43 17.21
N LYS A 551 15.67 17.90 17.71
CA LYS A 551 14.82 17.13 18.65
C LYS A 551 14.25 15.88 18.00
N VAL A 552 13.75 15.98 16.76
CA VAL A 552 13.22 14.84 16.00
C VAL A 552 14.32 13.81 15.75
N ALA A 553 15.46 14.22 15.22
CA ALA A 553 16.60 13.35 14.98
C ALA A 553 17.08 12.67 16.28
N GLY A 554 17.17 13.41 17.38
CA GLY A 554 17.53 12.85 18.69
C GLY A 554 16.51 11.84 19.23
N ALA A 555 15.22 12.02 18.95
CA ALA A 555 14.18 11.07 19.32
C ALA A 555 14.25 9.78 18.49
N ILE A 556 14.52 9.88 17.19
CA ILE A 556 14.73 8.72 16.31
C ILE A 556 15.94 7.91 16.80
N VAL A 557 17.06 8.57 17.11
CA VAL A 557 18.25 7.91 17.69
C VAL A 557 17.89 7.17 18.99
N GLN A 558 17.16 7.79 19.91
CA GLN A 558 16.75 7.13 21.15
C GLN A 558 15.86 5.91 20.90
N GLY A 559 14.92 5.99 19.95
CA GLY A 559 14.06 4.86 19.59
C GLY A 559 14.85 3.69 18.99
N LEU A 560 15.86 3.99 18.16
CA LEU A 560 16.81 3.01 17.63
C LEU A 560 17.64 2.37 18.77
N GLU A 561 18.19 3.17 19.68
CA GLU A 561 18.94 2.65 20.84
C GLU A 561 18.09 1.72 21.71
N GLU A 562 16.81 2.07 21.96
CA GLU A 562 15.87 1.23 22.72
C GLU A 562 15.57 -0.09 21.99
N PHE A 563 15.37 -0.05 20.67
CA PHE A 563 15.17 -1.25 19.85
C PHE A 563 16.39 -2.19 19.91
N VAL A 564 17.60 -1.65 19.71
CA VAL A 564 18.82 -2.47 19.67
C VAL A 564 19.15 -3.06 21.05
N LYS A 565 18.91 -2.32 22.14
CA LYS A 565 19.11 -2.85 23.50
C LYS A 565 18.21 -4.06 23.77
N ALA A 566 16.92 -3.93 23.44
CA ALA A 566 15.92 -4.99 23.61
C ALA A 566 16.16 -6.22 22.71
N ALA A 567 16.98 -6.10 21.65
CA ALA A 567 17.32 -7.23 20.79
C ALA A 567 18.32 -8.22 21.42
N LYS A 568 19.01 -7.82 22.51
CA LYS A 568 20.00 -8.64 23.23
C LYS A 568 19.56 -8.97 24.67
N ASP A 569 18.95 -8.01 25.37
CA ASP A 569 18.30 -8.19 26.70
C ASP A 569 17.18 -9.21 26.67
#